data_AF-A0A091B499-F1
#
_entry.id   AF-A0A091B499-F1
#
_cell.length_a   1.000
_cell.length_b   1.000
_cell.length_c   1.000
_cell.angle_alpha   90.00
_cell.angle_beta   90.00
_cell.angle_gamma   90.00
#
_symmetry.space_group_name_H-M   'P 1'
#
loop_
_entity.id
_entity.type
_entity.pdbx_description
1 polymer ?
#
loop_
_entity_poly.entity_id
_entity_poly.type
_entity_poly.pdbx_seq_one_letter_code
_entity_poly.pdbx_strand_id
1 'polypeptide(L)'
;MAANLDYEQAGELKFGQVGIANLRIRTLDPARLAAEMAERVQRAPKLFERAAVVVDFGGLSQCPGAAETRALLEALRGAGVLPVALAYGTSAIEALSREVGLPLLAKFRASYEREGEAAPAPA
;
A
#
# COMPACT_ATOMS: atom_id res chain seq x y z
N MET A 1 -34.77 16.72 35.34
CA MET A 1 -33.44 16.20 35.01
C MET A 1 -32.96 16.97 33.80
N ALA A 2 -31.96 17.84 33.96
CA ALA A 2 -31.34 18.51 32.82
C ALA A 2 -30.35 17.52 32.17
N ALA A 3 -30.53 17.24 30.87
CA ALA A 3 -29.57 16.48 30.11
C ALA A 3 -28.30 17.33 29.97
N ASN A 4 -27.22 16.94 30.64
CA ASN A 4 -25.91 17.53 30.43
C ASN A 4 -25.41 17.00 29.08
N LEU A 5 -25.64 17.76 28.01
CA LEU A 5 -25.05 17.48 26.71
C LEU A 5 -23.56 17.80 26.82
N ASP A 6 -22.76 16.75 26.94
CA ASP A 6 -21.31 16.87 26.96
C ASP A 6 -20.85 17.25 25.54
N TYR A 7 -20.48 18.51 25.37
CA TYR A 7 -20.02 19.07 24.10
C TYR A 7 -18.50 18.91 23.90
N GLU A 8 -17.82 18.19 24.80
CA GLU A 8 -16.40 17.92 24.63
C GLU A 8 -16.13 17.07 23.38
N GLN A 9 -15.22 17.56 22.56
CA GLN A 9 -14.85 16.90 21.32
C GLN A 9 -14.05 15.62 21.65
N ALA A 10 -14.57 14.45 21.26
CA ALA A 10 -13.94 13.16 21.52
C ALA A 10 -12.60 12.94 20.79
N GLY A 11 -12.23 13.81 19.83
CA GLY A 11 -10.96 13.71 19.11
C GLY A 11 -10.72 14.79 18.07
N GLU A 12 -9.47 14.92 17.63
CA GLU A 12 -9.01 15.85 16.60
C GLU A 12 -8.59 15.07 15.33
N LEU A 13 -8.92 15.59 14.15
CA LEU A 13 -8.49 15.04 12.86
C LEU A 13 -7.48 15.98 12.20
N LYS A 14 -6.30 15.44 11.88
CA LYS A 14 -5.23 16.15 11.17
C LYS A 14 -4.75 15.34 9.98
N PHE A 15 -4.41 16.04 8.91
CA PHE A 15 -3.74 15.45 7.75
C PHE A 15 -2.23 15.71 7.85
N GLY A 16 -1.43 14.77 7.38
CA GLY A 16 0.02 14.88 7.38
C GLY A 16 0.67 13.92 6.39
N GLN A 17 1.88 14.26 5.97
CA GLN A 17 2.70 13.37 5.15
C GLN A 17 3.40 12.35 6.05
N VAL A 18 3.30 11.08 5.69
CA VAL A 18 3.93 9.98 6.41
C VAL A 18 4.80 9.16 5.46
N GLY A 19 5.94 8.67 5.95
CA GLY A 19 6.76 7.71 5.22
C GLY A 19 6.14 6.32 5.32
N ILE A 20 5.88 5.69 4.18
CA ILE A 20 5.31 4.33 4.08
C ILE A 20 6.15 3.53 3.09
N ALA A 21 6.35 2.24 3.34
CA ALA A 21 7.05 1.37 2.40
C ALA A 21 6.11 0.98 1.23
N ASN A 22 6.64 0.94 0.01
CA ASN A 22 5.91 0.41 -1.14
C ASN A 22 6.54 -0.91 -1.58
N LEU A 23 5.73 -1.96 -1.67
CA LEU A 23 6.12 -3.27 -2.15
C LEU A 23 5.45 -3.54 -3.50
N ARG A 24 6.21 -3.36 -4.58
CA ARG A 24 5.75 -3.67 -5.93
C ARG A 24 5.93 -5.15 -6.27
N ILE A 25 4.81 -5.81 -6.55
CA ILE A 25 4.74 -7.23 -6.87
C ILE A 25 5.02 -7.43 -8.36
N ARG A 26 6.07 -8.20 -8.67
CA ARG A 26 6.46 -8.59 -10.03
C ARG A 26 5.99 -9.99 -10.41
N THR A 27 5.89 -10.87 -9.42
CA THR A 27 5.37 -12.23 -9.54
C THR A 27 4.55 -12.52 -8.30
N LEU A 28 3.34 -13.06 -8.49
CA LEU A 28 2.46 -13.38 -7.38
C LEU A 28 2.84 -14.76 -6.82
N ASP A 29 3.74 -14.76 -5.83
CA ASP A 29 4.15 -15.95 -5.07
C ASP A 29 4.19 -15.57 -3.58
N PRO A 30 3.08 -15.76 -2.84
CA PRO A 30 3.00 -15.38 -1.43
C PRO A 30 4.08 -15.99 -0.55
N ALA A 31 4.48 -17.24 -0.80
CA ALA A 31 5.47 -17.94 0.01
C ALA A 31 6.86 -17.34 -0.20
N ARG A 32 7.26 -17.13 -1.46
CA ARG A 32 8.53 -16.48 -1.78
C ARG A 32 8.59 -15.05 -1.27
N LEU A 33 7.52 -14.28 -1.47
CA LEU A 33 7.44 -12.89 -1.00
C LEU A 33 7.56 -12.80 0.53
N ALA A 34 6.94 -13.71 1.28
CA ALA A 34 7.06 -13.76 2.73
C ALA A 34 8.47 -14.13 3.19
N ALA A 35 9.12 -15.12 2.57
CA ALA A 35 10.50 -15.48 2.90
C ALA A 35 11.47 -14.33 2.65
N GLU A 36 11.36 -13.69 1.48
CA GLU A 36 12.15 -12.52 1.12
C GLU A 36 11.91 -11.33 2.06
N MET A 37 10.67 -11.14 2.54
CA MET A 37 10.34 -10.09 3.50
C MET A 37 10.86 -10.41 4.91
N ALA A 38 10.76 -11.65 5.35
CA ALA A 38 11.27 -12.09 6.65
C ALA A 38 12.78 -11.89 6.75
N GLU A 39 13.53 -12.17 5.68
CA GLU A 39 14.97 -11.89 5.60
C GLU A 39 15.25 -10.39 5.74
N ARG A 40 14.47 -9.52 5.07
CA ARG A 40 14.61 -8.06 5.18
C ARG A 40 14.33 -7.57 6.60
N VAL A 41 13.28 -8.06 7.24
CA VAL A 41 12.94 -7.75 8.64
C VAL A 41 14.05 -8.21 9.57
N GLN A 42 14.58 -9.43 9.40
CA GLN A 42 15.69 -9.95 10.21
C GLN A 42 16.96 -9.11 10.06
N ARG A 43 17.29 -8.68 8.84
CA ARG A 43 18.50 -7.89 8.55
C ARG A 43 18.42 -6.45 9.07
N ALA A 44 17.23 -5.85 9.07
CA ALA A 44 17.04 -4.47 9.51
C ALA A 44 15.71 -4.28 10.27
N PRO A 45 15.58 -4.83 11.48
CA PRO A 45 14.32 -4.83 12.22
C PRO A 45 13.84 -3.42 12.55
N LYS A 46 14.77 -2.50 12.89
CA LYS A 46 14.44 -1.09 13.16
C LYS A 46 13.79 -0.35 11.97
N LEU A 47 13.97 -0.86 10.75
CA LEU A 47 13.39 -0.28 9.54
C LEU A 47 12.11 -0.98 9.11
N PHE A 48 12.04 -2.31 9.26
CA PHE A 48 10.99 -3.12 8.64
C PHE A 48 10.04 -3.81 9.63
N GLU A 49 10.44 -4.00 10.89
CA GLU A 49 9.54 -4.59 11.88
C GLU A 49 8.30 -3.70 12.04
N ARG A 50 7.14 -4.30 11.77
CA ARG A 50 5.82 -3.64 11.76
C ARG A 50 5.72 -2.46 10.79
N ALA A 51 6.59 -2.36 9.79
CA ALA A 51 6.52 -1.29 8.80
C ALA A 51 5.17 -1.32 8.07
N ALA A 52 4.56 -0.14 7.90
CA ALA A 52 3.39 0.03 7.06
C ALA A 52 3.78 -0.18 5.59
N VAL A 53 3.08 -1.06 4.90
CA VAL A 53 3.37 -1.44 3.51
C VAL A 53 2.15 -1.19 2.63
N VAL A 54 2.36 -0.46 1.53
CA VAL A 54 1.46 -0.42 0.38
C VAL A 54 1.83 -1.56 -0.56
N VAL A 55 0.87 -2.44 -0.88
CA VAL A 55 1.06 -3.51 -1.86
C VAL A 55 0.69 -2.99 -3.24
N ASP A 56 1.64 -3.01 -4.18
CA ASP A 56 1.47 -2.51 -5.53
C ASP A 56 1.47 -3.65 -6.56
N PHE A 57 0.30 -3.92 -7.15
CA PHE A 57 0.13 -4.92 -8.20
C PHE A 57 0.43 -4.41 -9.62
N GLY A 58 0.87 -3.16 -9.79
CA GLY A 58 1.20 -2.59 -11.08
C GLY A 58 2.42 -3.22 -11.78
N GLY A 59 3.10 -4.19 -11.16
CA GLY A 59 4.11 -5.03 -11.80
C GLY A 59 3.56 -6.34 -12.40
N LEU A 60 2.28 -6.66 -12.18
CA LEU A 60 1.60 -7.83 -12.74
C LEU A 60 0.91 -7.47 -14.04
N SER A 61 0.76 -8.46 -14.94
CA SER A 61 0.00 -8.31 -16.19
C SER A 61 -1.51 -8.25 -15.97
N GLN A 62 -1.99 -8.84 -14.88
CA GLN A 62 -3.40 -8.95 -14.53
C GLN A 62 -3.61 -8.71 -13.04
N CYS A 63 -4.80 -8.20 -12.70
CA CYS A 63 -5.21 -8.03 -11.31
C CYS A 63 -5.37 -9.41 -10.66
N PRO A 64 -4.79 -9.66 -9.48
CA PRO A 64 -4.98 -10.91 -8.76
C PRO A 64 -6.40 -11.02 -8.20
N GLY A 65 -6.80 -12.23 -7.84
CA GLY A 65 -8.06 -12.47 -7.13
C GLY A 65 -7.99 -12.07 -5.65
N ALA A 66 -9.15 -11.90 -5.01
CA ALA A 66 -9.22 -11.55 -3.60
C ALA A 66 -8.66 -12.63 -2.68
N ALA A 67 -8.88 -13.91 -2.98
CA ALA A 67 -8.34 -15.02 -2.19
C ALA A 67 -6.80 -15.02 -2.19
N GLU A 68 -6.19 -14.90 -3.36
CA GLU A 68 -4.73 -14.82 -3.51
C GLU A 68 -4.16 -13.57 -2.84
N THR A 69 -4.87 -12.45 -2.95
CA THR A 69 -4.49 -11.20 -2.29
C THR A 69 -4.53 -11.36 -0.77
N ARG A 70 -5.58 -11.94 -0.19
CA ARG A 70 -5.66 -12.21 1.26
C ARG A 70 -4.52 -13.11 1.72
N ALA A 71 -4.22 -14.18 0.97
CA ALA A 71 -3.10 -15.07 1.28
C ALA A 71 -1.76 -14.33 1.28
N LEU A 72 -1.53 -13.43 0.31
CA LEU A 72 -0.35 -12.57 0.30
C LEU A 72 -0.30 -11.64 1.52
N LEU A 73 -1.41 -10.97 1.85
CA LEU A 73 -1.47 -10.05 2.99
C LEU A 73 -1.18 -10.77 4.31
N GLU A 74 -1.72 -11.97 4.51
CA GLU A 74 -1.46 -12.80 5.68
C GLU A 74 0.00 -13.26 5.73
N ALA A 75 0.55 -13.71 4.60
CA ALA A 75 1.95 -14.14 4.52
C ALA A 75 2.92 -12.99 4.84
N LEU A 76 2.65 -11.77 4.35
CA LEU A 76 3.43 -10.58 4.69
C LEU A 76 3.32 -10.19 6.17
N ARG A 77 2.14 -10.35 6.79
CA ARG A 77 1.97 -10.15 8.25
C ARG A 77 2.79 -11.16 9.04
N GLY A 78 2.79 -12.42 8.63
CA GLY A 78 3.62 -13.47 9.22
C GLY A 78 5.12 -13.19 9.08
N ALA A 79 5.53 -12.49 8.02
CA ALA A 79 6.91 -12.07 7.79
C ALA A 79 7.34 -10.83 8.62
N GLY A 80 6.41 -10.18 9.34
CA GLY A 80 6.72 -9.10 10.28
C GLY A 80 6.39 -7.68 9.79
N VAL A 81 5.84 -7.50 8.59
CA VAL A 81 5.37 -6.18 8.09
C VAL A 81 3.85 -6.06 8.16
N LEU A 82 3.32 -4.85 7.99
CA LEU A 82 1.88 -4.59 8.05
C LEU A 82 1.37 -4.01 6.73
N PRO A 83 0.74 -4.83 5.87
CA PRO A 83 0.02 -4.32 4.71
C PRO A 83 -1.16 -3.46 5.15
N VAL A 84 -1.17 -2.18 4.72
CA VAL A 84 -2.19 -1.19 5.13
C VAL A 84 -3.02 -0.65 3.98
N ALA A 85 -2.57 -0.83 2.73
CA ALA A 85 -3.25 -0.30 1.55
C ALA A 85 -2.85 -1.08 0.28
N LEU A 86 -3.67 -0.95 -0.77
CA LEU A 86 -3.27 -1.28 -2.14
C LEU A 86 -2.89 0.01 -2.89
N ALA A 87 -1.95 -0.10 -3.83
CA ALA A 87 -1.65 1.01 -4.73
C ALA A 87 -2.76 1.16 -5.78
N TYR A 88 -3.31 2.37 -5.92
CA TYR A 88 -4.28 2.69 -6.96
C TYR A 88 -3.69 2.46 -8.36
N GLY A 89 -4.51 2.06 -9.35
CA GLY A 89 -4.03 2.00 -10.73
C GLY A 89 -5.06 1.65 -11.79
N THR A 90 -6.06 0.80 -11.48
CA THR A 90 -7.12 0.40 -12.42
C THR A 90 -8.43 0.19 -11.68
N SER A 91 -9.57 0.18 -12.38
CA SER A 91 -10.88 -0.13 -11.77
C SER A 91 -10.94 -1.54 -11.17
N ALA A 92 -10.18 -2.50 -11.72
CA ALA A 92 -10.09 -3.85 -11.16
C ALA A 92 -9.41 -3.84 -9.77
N ILE A 93 -8.36 -3.04 -9.61
CA ILE A 93 -7.70 -2.84 -8.30
C ILE A 93 -8.61 -2.10 -7.32
N GLU A 94 -9.40 -1.13 -7.80
CA GLU A 94 -10.40 -0.47 -6.97
C GLU A 94 -11.44 -1.48 -6.45
N ALA A 95 -12.00 -2.33 -7.31
CA ALA A 95 -12.93 -3.38 -6.90
C ALA A 95 -12.29 -4.35 -5.89
N LEU A 96 -11.07 -4.82 -6.18
CA LEU A 96 -10.30 -5.69 -5.30
C LEU A 96 -10.09 -5.05 -3.92
N SER A 97 -9.76 -3.75 -3.85
CA SER A 97 -9.52 -3.04 -2.59
C SER A 97 -10.74 -3.07 -1.67
N ARG A 98 -11.94 -2.89 -2.23
CA ARG A 98 -13.22 -2.98 -1.51
C ARG A 98 -13.46 -4.40 -1.02
N GLU A 99 -13.18 -5.39 -1.87
CA GLU A 99 -13.38 -6.80 -1.52
C GLU A 99 -12.46 -7.24 -0.38
N VAL A 100 -11.17 -6.89 -0.43
CA VAL A 100 -10.19 -7.25 0.62
C VAL A 100 -10.22 -6.32 1.84
N GLY A 101 -10.96 -5.22 1.77
CA GLY A 101 -11.15 -4.28 2.88
C GLY A 101 -9.94 -3.38 3.16
N LEU A 102 -9.17 -3.02 2.12
CA LEU A 102 -8.03 -2.11 2.24
C LEU A 102 -8.28 -0.81 1.47
N PRO A 103 -7.83 0.34 1.99
CA PRO A 103 -7.88 1.59 1.25
C PRO A 103 -6.93 1.58 0.05
N LEU A 104 -7.19 2.49 -0.88
CA LEU A 104 -6.29 2.80 -1.98
C LEU A 104 -5.41 3.98 -1.62
N LEU A 105 -4.11 3.85 -1.87
CA LEU A 105 -3.19 4.98 -1.84
C LEU A 105 -2.63 5.23 -3.24
N ALA A 106 -2.41 6.51 -3.55
CA ALA A 106 -1.75 6.88 -4.80
C ALA A 106 -0.39 6.17 -4.89
N LYS A 107 -0.01 5.75 -6.09
CA LYS A 107 1.32 5.18 -6.32
C LYS A 107 2.37 6.17 -5.84
N PHE A 108 3.46 5.65 -5.26
CA PHE A 108 4.63 6.46 -5.00
C PHE A 108 5.08 7.06 -6.34
N ARG A 109 4.89 8.37 -6.48
CA ARG A 109 5.47 9.14 -7.57
C ARG A 109 6.98 9.11 -7.35
N ALA A 110 7.66 8.09 -7.87
CA ALA A 110 9.00 8.36 -8.36
C ALA A 110 8.83 9.46 -9.40
N SER A 111 9.62 10.51 -9.34
CA SER A 111 9.57 11.72 -10.18
C SER A 111 9.83 11.47 -11.68
N TYR A 112 9.17 10.47 -12.27
CA TYR A 112 9.31 10.00 -13.64
C TYR A 112 7.95 9.83 -14.30
N GLU A 113 7.13 10.87 -14.22
CA GLU A 113 6.25 11.26 -15.31
C GLU A 113 6.61 12.71 -15.63
N ARG A 114 7.73 12.91 -16.35
CA ARG A 114 7.76 14.02 -17.30
C ARG A 114 6.80 13.59 -18.42
N GLU A 115 5.53 13.86 -18.23
CA GLU A 115 4.57 13.86 -19.32
C GLU A 115 5.08 14.80 -20.41
N GLY A 116 5.20 14.30 -21.64
CA GLY A 116 5.14 15.10 -22.87
C GLY A 116 6.27 16.13 -23.09
N GLU A 117 7.26 15.72 -23.87
CA GLU A 117 7.76 16.44 -25.04
C GLU A 117 7.27 17.90 -25.24
N ALA A 118 8.19 18.86 -25.10
CA ALA A 118 8.24 19.98 -26.03
C ALA A 118 9.47 19.77 -26.91
N ALA A 119 9.26 19.31 -28.14
CA ALA A 119 10.30 19.34 -29.16
C ALA A 119 10.75 20.81 -29.35
N PRO A 120 12.06 21.10 -29.45
CA PRO A 120 12.51 22.46 -29.69
C PRO A 120 12.02 22.91 -31.07
N ALA A 121 11.38 24.08 -31.12
CA ALA A 121 10.99 24.71 -32.38
C ALA A 121 12.25 25.01 -33.22
N PRO A 122 12.22 24.77 -34.55
CA PRO A 122 13.37 25.07 -35.40
C PRO A 122 13.58 26.58 -35.49
N ALA A 123 14.85 26.97 -35.55
CA ALA A 123 15.34 28.35 -35.76
C ALA A 123 15.41 28.70 -37.24
#